data_AF-A0A9Q0QSS8-F1
#
_entry.id   AF-A0A9Q0QSS8-F1
#
_cell.length_a   1.000
_cell.length_b   1.000
_cell.length_c   1.000
_cell.angle_alpha   90.00
_cell.angle_beta   90.00
_cell.angle_gamma   90.00
#
_symmetry.space_group_name_H-M   'P 1'
#
loop_
_entity.id
_entity.type
_entity.pdbx_description
1 polymer ?
#
loop_
_entity_poly.entity_id
_entity_poly.type
_entity_poly.pdbx_seq_one_letter_code
_entity_poly.pdbx_strand_id
1 'polypeptide(L)'
;MSDAARGEEFENKAEKKINGWSFLGGSKYEDAAELYEKAASSYKLAKSWDKAGAAYIKVADCHLKSESKHEAASGYVDAAKCYNKTSPKEAISCLTKAVTLFKEIGRLNIAARHCKEIGELYEQEQDLEQSIFFYEQAADLFESEESTTSANQCKQKIAQFAAQMEQYQKAIEFYEDIARQSMRNNLLKYSVKGYLLNAGICQLCKGDVVAISNALERYQELDPTFRGTREYKLLADLAAAIDEEDVAKFTDVLKEFDSMTPLDGWKTTLLLRVKQAVKAKELEEDDLT
;
A
#
# COMPACT_ATOMS: atom_id res chain seq x y z
N MET A 1 18.85 36.02 -15.86
CA MET A 1 18.73 35.46 -14.50
C MET A 1 18.21 34.04 -14.63
N SER A 2 18.94 33.04 -14.12
CA SER A 2 18.50 31.64 -14.15
C SER A 2 17.29 31.45 -13.23
N ASP A 3 16.44 30.46 -13.50
CA ASP A 3 15.25 30.21 -12.67
C ASP A 3 15.62 29.88 -11.22
N ALA A 4 16.76 29.22 -10.99
CA ALA A 4 17.28 29.01 -9.64
C ALA A 4 17.63 30.32 -8.90
N ALA A 5 18.22 31.30 -9.60
CA ALA A 5 18.52 32.61 -9.01
C ALA A 5 17.24 33.43 -8.76
N ARG A 6 16.22 33.31 -9.62
CA ARG A 6 14.88 33.89 -9.35
C ARG A 6 14.28 33.30 -8.08
N GLY A 7 14.40 31.97 -7.92
CA GLY A 7 13.92 31.27 -6.72
C GLY A 7 14.56 31.83 -5.44
N GLU A 8 15.88 31.98 -5.43
CA GLU A 8 16.61 32.51 -4.29
C GLU A 8 16.27 33.98 -3.99
N GLU A 9 16.04 34.79 -5.03
CA GLU A 9 15.57 36.16 -4.84
C GLU A 9 14.19 36.21 -4.15
N PHE A 10 13.25 35.35 -4.56
CA PHE A 10 11.94 35.27 -3.93
C PHE A 10 12.00 34.76 -2.49
N GLU A 11 12.83 33.76 -2.19
CA GLU A 11 13.03 33.30 -0.80
C GLU A 11 13.58 34.43 0.09
N ASN A 12 14.61 35.14 -0.37
CA ASN A 12 15.18 36.26 0.37
C ASN A 12 14.15 37.38 0.62
N LYS A 13 13.26 37.63 -0.33
CA LYS A 13 12.15 38.59 -0.16
C LYS A 13 11.14 38.10 0.88
N ALA A 14 10.78 36.83 0.86
CA ALA A 14 9.88 36.23 1.84
C ALA A 14 10.47 36.29 3.27
N GLU A 15 11.75 35.97 3.43
CA GLU A 15 12.43 36.02 4.74
C GLU A 15 12.48 37.45 5.30
N LYS A 16 12.78 38.44 4.45
CA LYS A 16 12.72 39.86 4.84
C LYS A 16 11.31 40.29 5.25
N LYS A 17 10.27 39.74 4.60
CA LYS A 17 8.87 40.04 4.93
C LYS A 17 8.48 39.47 6.30
N ILE A 18 8.90 38.25 6.63
CA ILE A 18 8.63 37.60 7.93
C ILE A 18 9.33 38.34 9.08
N ASN A 19 10.59 38.73 8.85
CA ASN A 19 11.44 39.40 9.83
C ASN A 19 11.19 40.92 9.92
N GLY A 20 10.49 41.51 8.96
CA GLY A 20 10.13 42.92 8.95
C GLY A 20 9.05 43.27 9.98
N TRP A 21 9.14 44.48 10.54
CA TRP A 21 8.11 45.02 11.44
C TRP A 21 6.85 45.35 10.64
N SER A 22 5.78 44.57 10.79
CA SER A 22 4.50 44.83 10.12
C SER A 22 3.57 45.61 11.04
N PHE A 23 3.20 46.84 10.65
CA PHE A 23 2.32 47.76 11.38
C PHE A 23 0.86 47.76 10.88
N LEU A 24 0.54 46.96 9.86
CA LEU A 24 -0.78 46.85 9.25
C LEU A 24 -1.24 45.39 9.30
N GLY A 25 -2.45 45.16 9.84
CA GLY A 25 -3.02 43.87 10.21
C GLY A 25 -3.40 42.91 9.08
N GLY A 26 -2.58 42.79 8.03
CA GLY A 26 -2.56 41.62 7.14
C GLY A 26 -1.53 40.61 7.65
N SER A 27 -1.84 39.31 7.62
CA SER A 27 -0.92 38.29 8.12
C SER A 27 0.34 38.28 7.24
N LYS A 28 1.45 38.83 7.74
CA LYS A 28 2.76 38.83 7.07
C LYS A 28 3.21 37.45 6.56
N TYR A 29 2.62 36.39 7.11
CA TYR A 29 2.84 35.00 6.71
C TYR A 29 2.13 34.65 5.40
N GLU A 30 0.98 35.23 5.08
CA GLU A 30 0.30 35.04 3.78
C GLU A 30 1.13 35.63 2.65
N ASP A 31 1.57 36.89 2.79
CA ASP A 31 2.46 37.55 1.83
C ASP A 31 3.77 36.77 1.63
N ALA A 32 4.31 36.19 2.72
CA ALA A 32 5.52 35.39 2.66
C ALA A 32 5.28 34.02 1.99
N ALA A 33 4.13 33.39 2.23
CA ALA A 33 3.73 32.14 1.58
C ALA A 33 3.69 32.31 0.06
N GLU A 34 3.05 33.36 -0.46
CA GLU A 34 3.01 33.63 -1.91
C GLU A 34 4.41 33.81 -2.52
N LEU A 35 5.33 34.44 -1.79
CA LEU A 35 6.71 34.61 -2.23
C LEU A 35 7.45 33.28 -2.23
N TYR A 36 7.27 32.44 -1.21
CA TYR A 36 7.83 31.09 -1.18
C TYR A 36 7.24 30.18 -2.27
N GLU A 37 5.96 30.31 -2.63
CA GLU A 37 5.37 29.57 -3.76
C GLU A 37 5.99 29.97 -5.10
N LYS A 38 6.25 31.27 -5.30
CA LYS A 38 6.99 31.77 -6.47
C LYS A 38 8.42 31.24 -6.49
N ALA A 39 9.05 31.16 -5.32
CA ALA A 39 10.38 30.56 -5.19
C ALA A 39 10.37 29.07 -5.56
N ALA A 40 9.45 28.29 -4.98
CA ALA A 40 9.28 26.86 -5.25
C ALA A 40 9.02 26.59 -6.74
N SER A 41 8.14 27.39 -7.36
CA SER A 41 7.85 27.30 -8.80
C SER A 41 9.09 27.56 -9.65
N SER A 42 9.90 28.55 -9.29
CA SER A 42 11.16 28.85 -9.98
C SER A 42 12.18 27.72 -9.80
N TYR A 43 12.28 27.12 -8.61
CA TYR A 43 13.14 25.96 -8.38
C TYR A 43 12.68 24.71 -9.14
N LYS A 44 11.37 24.48 -9.30
CA LYS A 44 10.82 23.40 -10.15
C LYS A 44 11.21 23.58 -11.61
N LEU A 45 11.12 24.79 -12.15
CA LEU A 45 11.55 25.10 -13.52
C LEU A 45 13.05 24.84 -13.69
N ALA A 46 13.84 25.14 -12.66
CA ALA A 46 15.27 24.83 -12.60
C ALA A 46 15.58 23.34 -12.31
N LYS A 47 14.57 22.47 -12.16
CA LYS A 47 14.70 21.05 -11.74
C LYS A 47 15.46 20.86 -10.41
N SER A 48 15.52 21.89 -9.59
CA SER A 48 16.13 21.88 -8.26
C SER A 48 15.09 21.40 -7.24
N TRP A 49 14.75 20.11 -7.28
CA TRP A 49 13.63 19.54 -6.53
C TRP A 49 13.79 19.67 -5.01
N ASP A 50 15.00 19.53 -4.47
CA ASP A 50 15.25 19.69 -3.03
C ASP A 50 14.97 21.11 -2.54
N LYS A 51 15.38 22.12 -3.33
CA LYS A 51 15.10 23.52 -3.03
C LYS A 51 13.61 23.84 -3.18
N ALA A 52 12.96 23.27 -4.20
CA ALA A 52 11.51 23.41 -4.35
C ALA A 52 10.73 22.80 -3.17
N GLY A 53 11.13 21.61 -2.72
CA GLY A 53 10.55 20.95 -1.55
C GLY A 53 10.73 21.78 -0.28
N ALA A 54 11.95 22.29 -0.04
CA ALA A 54 12.23 23.15 1.11
C ALA A 54 11.41 24.45 1.09
N ALA A 55 11.27 25.08 -0.09
CA ALA A 55 10.44 26.26 -0.26
C ALA A 55 8.96 25.96 0.06
N TYR A 56 8.41 24.82 -0.40
CA TYR A 56 7.04 24.42 -0.05
C TYR A 56 6.84 24.08 1.43
N ILE A 57 7.86 23.56 2.12
CA ILE A 57 7.81 23.45 3.59
C ILE A 57 7.67 24.83 4.21
N LYS A 58 8.43 25.84 3.74
CA LYS A 58 8.30 27.23 4.22
C LYS A 58 6.90 27.80 3.93
N VAL A 59 6.27 27.46 2.78
CA VAL A 59 4.87 27.79 2.47
C VAL A 59 3.93 27.18 3.52
N ALA A 60 4.07 25.87 3.77
CA ALA A 60 3.23 25.16 4.74
C ALA A 60 3.36 25.75 6.15
N ASP A 61 4.58 26.05 6.59
CA ASP A 61 4.86 26.64 7.90
C ASP A 61 4.25 28.05 8.01
N CYS A 62 4.25 28.84 6.94
CA CYS A 62 3.57 30.14 6.91
C CYS A 62 2.04 29.98 7.08
N HIS A 63 1.42 29.03 6.37
CA HIS A 63 -0.01 28.75 6.54
C HIS A 63 -0.37 28.23 7.93
N LEU A 64 0.50 27.44 8.57
CA LEU A 64 0.32 27.06 9.97
C LEU A 64 0.32 28.27 10.91
N LYS A 65 1.19 29.27 10.65
CA LYS A 65 1.22 30.52 11.43
C LYS A 65 0.00 31.42 11.18
N SER A 66 -0.64 31.30 10.02
CA SER A 66 -1.92 31.94 9.70
C SER A 66 -3.15 31.11 10.12
N GLU A 67 -2.96 29.99 10.84
CA GLU A 67 -4.02 29.05 11.24
C GLU A 67 -4.78 28.38 10.09
N SER A 68 -4.25 28.45 8.87
CA SER A 68 -4.79 27.86 7.65
C SER A 68 -4.32 26.41 7.48
N LYS A 69 -4.88 25.49 8.27
CA LYS A 69 -4.43 24.08 8.32
C LYS A 69 -4.60 23.32 6.99
N HIS A 70 -5.63 23.64 6.19
CA HIS A 70 -5.87 22.97 4.92
C HIS A 70 -4.80 23.32 3.88
N GLU A 71 -4.44 24.60 3.82
CA GLU A 71 -3.41 25.17 2.97
C GLU A 71 -2.04 24.69 3.41
N ALA A 72 -1.79 24.62 4.72
CA ALA A 72 -0.56 24.04 5.27
C ALA A 72 -0.37 22.58 4.87
N ALA A 73 -1.42 21.76 5.01
CA ALA A 73 -1.38 20.36 4.58
C ALA A 73 -1.09 20.24 3.07
N SER A 74 -1.72 21.10 2.26
CA SER A 74 -1.50 21.13 0.81
C SER A 74 -0.05 21.52 0.45
N GLY A 75 0.54 22.49 1.17
CA GLY A 75 1.94 22.86 1.02
C GLY A 75 2.89 21.69 1.33
N TYR A 76 2.62 20.91 2.39
CA TYR A 76 3.40 19.69 2.66
C TYR A 76 3.24 18.61 1.59
N VAL A 77 2.04 18.46 1.00
CA VAL A 77 1.84 17.54 -0.13
C VAL A 77 2.65 17.98 -1.35
N ASP A 78 2.70 19.28 -1.64
CA ASP A 78 3.49 19.79 -2.76
C ASP A 78 5.00 19.69 -2.51
N ALA A 79 5.44 19.85 -1.27
CA ALA A 79 6.80 19.54 -0.85
C ALA A 79 7.13 18.05 -1.09
N ALA A 80 6.25 17.15 -0.67
CA ALA A 80 6.41 15.71 -0.86
C ALA A 80 6.54 15.33 -2.34
N LYS A 81 5.72 15.91 -3.22
CA LYS A 81 5.83 15.67 -4.68
C LYS A 81 7.20 16.06 -5.24
N CYS A 82 7.80 17.11 -4.70
CA CYS A 82 9.15 17.52 -5.10
C CYS A 82 10.20 16.53 -4.55
N TYR A 83 10.13 16.20 -3.25
CA TYR A 83 11.06 15.27 -2.63
C TYR A 83 10.95 13.85 -3.18
N ASN A 84 9.79 13.42 -3.67
CA ASN A 84 9.64 12.11 -4.31
C ASN A 84 10.51 11.95 -5.59
N LYS A 85 11.14 13.02 -6.07
CA LYS A 85 12.13 12.98 -7.16
C LYS A 85 13.58 12.87 -6.70
N THR A 86 13.86 13.08 -5.42
CA THR A 86 15.22 13.16 -4.87
C THR A 86 15.42 12.27 -3.66
N SER A 87 14.49 12.29 -2.71
CA SER A 87 14.54 11.46 -1.51
C SER A 87 13.14 11.02 -1.03
N PRO A 88 12.86 9.71 -1.07
CA PRO A 88 11.62 9.13 -0.54
C PRO A 88 11.39 9.40 0.95
N LYS A 89 12.46 9.47 1.77
CA LYS A 89 12.36 9.68 3.22
C LYS A 89 11.78 11.07 3.57
N GLU A 90 12.26 12.10 2.90
CA GLU A 90 11.78 13.47 3.05
C GLU A 90 10.34 13.60 2.53
N ALA A 91 10.00 12.89 1.44
CA ALA A 91 8.63 12.83 0.94
C ALA A 91 7.68 12.21 1.98
N ILE A 92 8.06 11.07 2.58
CA ILE A 92 7.29 10.41 3.64
C ILE A 92 7.11 11.34 4.85
N SER A 93 8.16 12.04 5.27
CA SER A 93 8.09 13.00 6.39
C SER A 93 7.08 14.13 6.09
N CYS A 94 7.11 14.68 4.88
CA CYS A 94 6.18 15.72 4.45
C CYS A 94 4.73 15.19 4.38
N LEU A 95 4.51 14.02 3.77
CA LEU A 95 3.17 13.40 3.71
C LEU A 95 2.63 13.07 5.10
N THR A 96 3.47 12.62 6.04
CA THR A 96 3.05 12.31 7.41
C THR A 96 2.53 13.56 8.14
N LYS A 97 3.19 14.71 7.95
CA LYS A 97 2.70 16.01 8.44
C LYS A 97 1.37 16.38 7.79
N ALA A 98 1.25 16.23 6.47
CA ALA A 98 0.01 16.50 5.75
C ALA A 98 -1.16 15.61 6.23
N VAL A 99 -0.93 14.31 6.39
CA VAL A 99 -1.91 13.35 6.92
C VAL A 99 -2.39 13.77 8.30
N THR A 100 -1.47 14.15 9.19
CA THR A 100 -1.81 14.59 10.56
C THR A 100 -2.75 15.80 10.51
N LEU A 101 -2.41 16.82 9.71
CA LEU A 101 -3.24 18.00 9.54
C LEU A 101 -4.60 17.68 8.90
N PHE A 102 -4.65 16.84 7.86
CA PHE A 102 -5.91 16.42 7.24
C PHE A 102 -6.82 15.64 8.20
N LYS A 103 -6.24 14.79 9.06
CA LYS A 103 -6.98 14.11 10.14
C LYS A 103 -7.55 15.13 11.13
N GLU A 104 -6.76 16.10 11.59
CA GLU A 104 -7.22 17.12 12.54
C GLU A 104 -8.39 17.97 12.03
N ILE A 105 -8.43 18.26 10.72
CA ILE A 105 -9.52 19.03 10.11
C ILE A 105 -10.67 18.17 9.57
N GLY A 106 -10.68 16.86 9.88
CA GLY A 106 -11.75 15.94 9.49
C GLY A 106 -11.79 15.55 8.02
N ARG A 107 -10.72 15.78 7.24
CA ARG A 107 -10.63 15.40 5.82
C ARG A 107 -10.08 13.97 5.69
N LEU A 108 -10.80 13.01 6.27
CA LEU A 108 -10.36 11.61 6.41
C LEU A 108 -10.10 10.93 5.06
N ASN A 109 -10.97 11.13 4.07
CA ASN A 109 -10.76 10.64 2.70
C ASN A 109 -9.46 11.18 2.03
N ILE A 110 -9.01 12.39 2.38
CA ILE A 110 -7.73 12.92 1.88
C ILE A 110 -6.57 12.30 2.64
N ALA A 111 -6.68 12.23 3.96
CA ALA A 111 -5.68 11.59 4.81
C ALA A 111 -5.45 10.13 4.39
N ALA A 112 -6.51 9.36 4.11
CA ALA A 112 -6.45 7.97 3.67
C ALA A 112 -5.64 7.81 2.37
N ARG A 113 -5.86 8.70 1.39
CA ARG A 113 -5.11 8.69 0.13
C ARG A 113 -3.61 8.94 0.33
N HIS A 114 -3.25 9.87 1.20
CA HIS A 114 -1.84 10.12 1.50
C HIS A 114 -1.22 9.05 2.42
N CYS A 115 -1.99 8.41 3.31
CA CYS A 115 -1.54 7.21 4.03
C CYS A 115 -1.20 6.07 3.05
N LYS A 116 -2.07 5.85 2.05
CA LYS A 116 -1.82 4.88 0.98
C LYS A 116 -0.54 5.23 0.21
N GLU A 117 -0.36 6.49 -0.17
CA GLU A 117 0.84 6.98 -0.86
C GLU A 117 2.12 6.77 -0.04
N ILE A 118 2.08 6.98 1.28
CA ILE A 118 3.20 6.66 2.18
C ILE A 118 3.49 5.15 2.17
N GLY A 119 2.44 4.30 2.21
CA GLY A 119 2.59 2.85 2.11
C GLY A 119 3.24 2.40 0.79
N GLU A 120 2.89 3.04 -0.33
CA GLU A 120 3.50 2.82 -1.65
C GLU A 120 4.97 3.25 -1.70
N LEU A 121 5.37 4.29 -0.97
CA LEU A 121 6.77 4.71 -0.86
C LEU A 121 7.60 3.70 -0.06
N TYR A 122 7.06 3.19 1.06
CA TYR A 122 7.74 2.12 1.81
C TYR A 122 7.81 0.80 1.04
N GLU A 123 6.80 0.50 0.21
CA GLU A 123 6.83 -0.64 -0.73
C GLU A 123 8.01 -0.53 -1.70
N GLN A 124 8.29 0.67 -2.24
CA GLN A 124 9.43 0.91 -3.13
C GLN A 124 10.77 0.74 -2.42
N GLU A 125 10.86 1.18 -1.16
CA GLU A 125 12.05 1.02 -0.32
C GLU A 125 12.20 -0.41 0.26
N GLN A 126 11.28 -1.33 -0.06
CA GLN A 126 11.23 -2.71 0.45
C GLN A 126 11.06 -2.83 1.98
N ASP A 127 10.58 -1.77 2.63
CA ASP A 127 10.21 -1.80 4.05
C ASP A 127 8.74 -2.25 4.18
N LEU A 128 8.56 -3.57 4.16
CA LEU A 128 7.23 -4.19 4.18
C LEU A 128 6.49 -3.94 5.51
N GLU A 129 7.20 -3.82 6.63
CA GLU A 129 6.61 -3.57 7.94
C GLU A 129 5.96 -2.20 8.00
N GLN A 130 6.69 -1.16 7.62
CA GLN A 130 6.14 0.19 7.58
C GLN A 130 5.07 0.32 6.49
N SER A 131 5.25 -0.34 5.35
CA SER A 131 4.25 -0.36 4.29
C SER A 131 2.90 -0.91 4.81
N ILE A 132 2.90 -2.07 5.48
CA ILE A 132 1.70 -2.66 6.09
C ILE A 132 1.05 -1.68 7.07
N PHE A 133 1.82 -1.08 7.97
CA PHE A 133 1.30 -0.15 8.98
C PHE A 133 0.55 1.04 8.36
N PHE A 134 1.08 1.64 7.29
CA PHE A 134 0.43 2.76 6.61
C PHE A 134 -0.75 2.34 5.75
N TYR A 135 -0.69 1.15 5.12
CA TYR A 135 -1.85 0.60 4.42
C TYR A 135 -2.99 0.23 5.39
N GLU A 136 -2.70 -0.24 6.61
CA GLU A 136 -3.70 -0.50 7.65
C GLU A 136 -4.41 0.80 8.04
N GLN A 137 -3.64 1.85 8.34
CA GLN A 137 -4.23 3.16 8.61
C GLN A 137 -5.06 3.70 7.44
N ALA A 138 -4.63 3.49 6.20
CA ALA A 138 -5.38 3.90 5.02
C ALA A 138 -6.69 3.11 4.89
N ALA A 139 -6.65 1.79 5.10
CA ALA A 139 -7.82 0.92 5.06
C ALA A 139 -8.86 1.35 6.09
N ASP A 140 -8.47 1.53 7.36
CA ASP A 140 -9.36 1.95 8.44
C ASP A 140 -10.07 3.28 8.13
N LEU A 141 -9.31 4.25 7.61
CA LEU A 141 -9.88 5.54 7.22
C LEU A 141 -10.84 5.40 6.03
N PHE A 142 -10.51 4.61 5.01
CA PHE A 142 -11.42 4.37 3.89
C PHE A 142 -12.68 3.63 4.32
N GLU A 143 -12.60 2.68 5.25
CA GLU A 143 -13.77 2.01 5.80
C GLU A 143 -14.66 2.96 6.62
N SER A 144 -14.06 3.85 7.41
CA SER A 144 -14.80 4.86 8.16
C SER A 144 -15.60 5.83 7.27
N GLU A 145 -15.13 6.04 6.04
CA GLU A 145 -15.77 6.90 5.03
C GLU A 145 -16.62 6.09 4.01
N GLU A 146 -16.92 4.82 4.32
CA GLU A 146 -17.70 3.88 3.48
C GLU A 146 -17.10 3.62 2.07
N SER A 147 -15.82 3.93 1.88
CA SER A 147 -15.07 3.74 0.64
C SER A 147 -14.50 2.32 0.51
N THR A 148 -15.41 1.35 0.48
CA THR A 148 -15.09 -0.10 0.52
C THR A 148 -14.12 -0.56 -0.58
N THR A 149 -14.25 -0.06 -1.80
CA THR A 149 -13.32 -0.42 -2.89
C THR A 149 -11.88 -0.01 -2.58
N SER A 150 -11.68 1.22 -2.08
CA SER A 150 -10.35 1.72 -1.72
C SER A 150 -9.78 1.02 -0.48
N ALA A 151 -10.63 0.73 0.50
CA ALA A 151 -10.25 -0.09 1.65
C ALA A 151 -9.78 -1.49 1.21
N ASN A 152 -10.53 -2.17 0.35
CA ASN A 152 -10.19 -3.50 -0.15
C ASN A 152 -8.88 -3.52 -0.95
N GLN A 153 -8.57 -2.46 -1.70
CA GLN A 153 -7.26 -2.32 -2.36
C GLN A 153 -6.11 -2.25 -1.35
N CYS A 154 -6.29 -1.52 -0.23
CA CYS A 154 -5.29 -1.44 0.82
C CYS A 154 -5.15 -2.77 1.56
N LYS A 155 -6.28 -3.42 1.93
CA LYS A 155 -6.31 -4.75 2.55
C LYS A 155 -5.63 -5.81 1.69
N GLN A 156 -5.80 -5.76 0.37
CA GLN A 156 -5.13 -6.67 -0.55
C GLN A 156 -3.61 -6.51 -0.49
N LYS A 157 -3.09 -5.28 -0.42
CA LYS A 157 -1.65 -5.02 -0.25
C LYS A 157 -1.14 -5.51 1.10
N ILE A 158 -1.88 -5.27 2.18
CA ILE A 158 -1.55 -5.79 3.51
C ILE A 158 -1.43 -7.32 3.48
N ALA A 159 -2.42 -8.02 2.91
CA ALA A 159 -2.42 -9.47 2.81
C ALA A 159 -1.24 -9.99 1.96
N GLN A 160 -0.94 -9.31 0.86
CA GLN A 160 0.18 -9.65 -0.02
C GLN A 160 1.52 -9.61 0.72
N PHE A 161 1.79 -8.53 1.45
CA PHE A 161 3.04 -8.35 2.20
C PHE A 161 3.10 -9.20 3.45
N ALA A 162 1.99 -9.35 4.18
CA ALA A 162 1.91 -10.26 5.32
C ALA A 162 2.28 -11.69 4.91
N ALA A 163 1.79 -12.18 3.76
CA ALA A 163 2.16 -13.49 3.25
C ALA A 163 3.65 -13.59 2.85
N GLN A 164 4.23 -12.54 2.29
CA GLN A 164 5.67 -12.50 1.97
C GLN A 164 6.53 -12.61 3.23
N MET A 165 6.10 -11.95 4.31
CA MET A 165 6.68 -12.00 5.66
C MET A 165 6.30 -13.26 6.46
N GLU A 166 5.68 -14.26 5.82
CA GLU A 166 5.27 -15.54 6.44
C GLU A 166 4.19 -15.42 7.54
N GLN A 167 3.55 -14.26 7.63
CA GLN A 167 2.37 -14.03 8.48
C GLN A 167 1.11 -14.54 7.77
N TYR A 168 1.10 -15.84 7.42
CA TYR A 168 0.06 -16.43 6.58
C TYR A 168 -1.34 -16.31 7.19
N GLN A 169 -1.47 -16.46 8.52
CA GLN A 169 -2.76 -16.35 9.22
C GLN A 169 -3.38 -14.95 9.04
N LYS A 170 -2.58 -13.89 9.21
CA LYS A 170 -3.01 -12.51 8.98
C LYS A 170 -3.42 -12.29 7.52
N ALA A 171 -2.65 -12.80 6.57
CA ALA A 171 -2.98 -12.70 5.14
C ALA A 171 -4.30 -13.39 4.79
N ILE A 172 -4.56 -14.58 5.34
CA ILE A 172 -5.81 -15.32 5.15
C ILE A 172 -7.01 -14.50 5.61
N GLU A 173 -6.93 -13.94 6.82
CA GLU A 173 -8.02 -13.14 7.40
C GLU A 173 -8.41 -11.95 6.52
N PHE A 174 -7.42 -11.22 5.99
CA PHE A 174 -7.68 -10.12 5.07
C PHE A 174 -8.26 -10.58 3.73
N TYR A 175 -7.74 -11.64 3.13
CA TYR A 175 -8.30 -12.13 1.85
C TYR A 175 -9.72 -12.68 2.01
N GLU A 176 -10.00 -13.42 3.09
CA GLU A 176 -11.35 -13.90 3.39
C GLU A 176 -12.32 -12.75 3.68
N ASP A 177 -11.88 -11.71 4.41
CA ASP A 177 -12.69 -10.51 4.66
C ASP A 177 -13.03 -9.78 3.35
N ILE A 178 -12.02 -9.51 2.50
CA ILE A 178 -12.25 -8.89 1.18
C ILE A 178 -13.20 -9.74 0.33
N ALA A 179 -13.06 -11.07 0.33
CA ALA A 179 -13.95 -11.97 -0.39
C ALA A 179 -15.40 -11.85 0.11
N ARG A 180 -15.62 -11.87 1.43
CA ARG A 180 -16.96 -11.71 2.03
C ARG A 180 -17.59 -10.37 1.72
N GLN A 181 -16.81 -9.29 1.79
CA GLN A 181 -17.30 -7.95 1.44
C GLN A 181 -17.61 -7.84 -0.05
N SER A 182 -16.76 -8.38 -0.92
CA SER A 182 -16.93 -8.34 -2.38
C SER A 182 -18.15 -9.14 -2.84
N MET A 183 -18.52 -10.21 -2.15
CA MET A 183 -19.75 -10.98 -2.43
C MET A 183 -21.03 -10.17 -2.24
N ARG A 184 -21.02 -9.13 -1.39
CA ARG A 184 -22.16 -8.22 -1.20
C ARG A 184 -22.32 -7.23 -2.34
N ASN A 185 -21.33 -7.10 -3.22
CA ASN A 185 -21.32 -6.17 -4.34
C ASN A 185 -21.27 -6.91 -5.69
N ASN A 186 -22.36 -6.84 -6.45
CA ASN A 186 -22.49 -7.52 -7.75
C ASN A 186 -21.38 -7.15 -8.76
N LEU A 187 -20.78 -5.96 -8.65
CA LEU A 187 -19.69 -5.53 -9.55
C LEU A 187 -18.35 -6.20 -9.19
N LEU A 188 -18.15 -6.57 -7.93
CA LEU A 188 -16.90 -7.14 -7.41
C LEU A 188 -16.95 -8.67 -7.30
N LYS A 189 -18.11 -9.30 -7.54
CA LYS A 189 -18.28 -10.76 -7.41
C LYS A 189 -17.26 -11.57 -8.24
N TYR A 190 -16.86 -11.07 -9.41
CA TYR A 190 -15.92 -11.79 -10.28
C TYR A 190 -14.48 -11.87 -9.75
N SER A 191 -14.08 -10.99 -8.82
CA SER A 191 -12.74 -11.02 -8.21
C SER A 191 -12.66 -11.93 -6.99
N VAL A 192 -13.81 -12.38 -6.45
CA VAL A 192 -13.90 -13.21 -5.23
C VAL A 192 -13.06 -14.48 -5.34
N LYS A 193 -13.17 -15.21 -6.44
CA LYS A 193 -12.37 -16.42 -6.69
C LYS A 193 -10.86 -16.19 -6.62
N GLY A 194 -10.40 -14.99 -7.00
CA GLY A 194 -8.98 -14.62 -6.91
C GLY A 194 -8.54 -14.37 -5.46
N TYR A 195 -9.38 -13.74 -4.65
CA TYR A 195 -9.12 -13.58 -3.21
C TYR A 195 -9.13 -14.93 -2.49
N LEU A 196 -10.09 -15.80 -2.79
CA LEU A 196 -10.16 -17.15 -2.24
C LEU A 196 -8.97 -18.01 -2.66
N LEU A 197 -8.51 -17.89 -3.91
CA LEU A 197 -7.26 -18.52 -4.36
C LEU A 197 -6.08 -18.07 -3.52
N ASN A 198 -5.90 -16.75 -3.35
CA ASN A 198 -4.78 -16.22 -2.58
C ASN A 198 -4.83 -16.63 -1.10
N ALA A 199 -6.02 -16.65 -0.50
CA ALA A 199 -6.22 -17.16 0.86
C ALA A 199 -5.88 -18.66 0.96
N GLY A 200 -6.33 -19.46 -0.02
CA GLY A 200 -6.02 -20.87 -0.11
C GLY A 200 -4.52 -21.15 -0.27
N ILE A 201 -3.81 -20.38 -1.10
CA ILE A 201 -2.35 -20.49 -1.22
C ILE A 201 -1.67 -20.23 0.13
N CYS A 202 -2.14 -19.22 0.89
CA CYS A 202 -1.62 -18.96 2.24
C CYS A 202 -1.94 -20.10 3.22
N GLN A 203 -3.08 -20.79 3.09
CA GLN A 203 -3.38 -22.00 3.88
C GLN A 203 -2.44 -23.15 3.50
N LEU A 204 -2.16 -23.36 2.21
CA LEU A 204 -1.19 -24.36 1.75
C LEU A 204 0.22 -24.07 2.32
N CYS A 205 0.62 -22.81 2.43
CA CYS A 205 1.89 -22.41 3.06
C CYS A 205 1.99 -22.79 4.55
N LYS A 206 0.87 -22.98 5.26
CA LYS A 206 0.88 -23.46 6.64
C LYS A 206 1.14 -24.98 6.74
N GLY A 207 1.00 -25.72 5.63
CA GLY A 207 1.26 -27.16 5.58
C GLY A 207 0.24 -28.03 6.33
N ASP A 208 -0.92 -27.47 6.69
CA ASP A 208 -2.00 -28.17 7.40
C ASP A 208 -3.11 -28.56 6.41
N VAL A 209 -3.13 -29.83 6.00
CA VAL A 209 -4.08 -30.41 5.03
C VAL A 209 -5.52 -30.32 5.54
N VAL A 210 -5.73 -30.47 6.85
CA VAL A 210 -7.07 -30.38 7.46
C VAL A 210 -7.56 -28.94 7.40
N ALA A 211 -6.68 -27.97 7.69
CA ALA A 211 -7.04 -26.56 7.64
C ALA A 211 -7.42 -26.09 6.21
N ILE A 212 -6.69 -26.50 5.17
CA ILE A 212 -7.06 -26.17 3.78
C ILE A 212 -8.35 -26.86 3.37
N SER A 213 -8.58 -28.13 3.75
CA SER A 213 -9.82 -28.84 3.44
C SER A 213 -11.03 -28.13 4.05
N ASN A 214 -10.94 -27.79 5.34
CA ASN A 214 -11.97 -27.01 6.02
C ASN A 214 -12.15 -25.61 5.41
N ALA A 215 -11.07 -24.97 4.93
CA ALA A 215 -11.16 -23.69 4.25
C ALA A 215 -11.89 -23.79 2.91
N LEU A 216 -11.62 -24.84 2.13
CA LEU A 216 -12.31 -25.09 0.86
C LEU A 216 -13.80 -25.32 1.04
N GLU A 217 -14.23 -25.97 2.13
CA GLU A 217 -15.66 -26.08 2.48
C GLU A 217 -16.26 -24.71 2.77
N ARG A 218 -15.64 -23.91 3.64
CA ARG A 218 -16.10 -22.53 3.93
C ARG A 218 -16.15 -21.64 2.69
N TYR A 219 -15.21 -21.80 1.76
CA TYR A 219 -15.18 -21.03 0.52
C TYR A 219 -16.35 -21.40 -0.40
N GLN A 220 -16.77 -22.66 -0.42
CA GLN A 220 -17.96 -23.11 -1.16
C GLN A 220 -19.26 -22.61 -0.52
N GLU A 221 -19.31 -22.53 0.81
CA GLU A 221 -20.45 -21.90 1.50
C GLU A 221 -20.56 -20.41 1.18
N LEU A 222 -19.42 -19.72 1.07
CA LEU A 222 -19.38 -18.30 0.73
C LEU A 222 -19.79 -18.05 -0.72
N ASP A 223 -19.25 -18.82 -1.67
CA ASP A 223 -19.59 -18.76 -3.09
C ASP A 223 -19.81 -20.18 -3.64
N PRO A 224 -21.08 -20.62 -3.80
CA PRO A 224 -21.40 -21.93 -4.34
C PRO A 224 -20.85 -22.20 -5.74
N THR A 225 -20.51 -21.15 -6.50
CA THR A 225 -19.91 -21.31 -7.84
C THR A 225 -18.41 -21.64 -7.78
N PHE A 226 -17.75 -21.41 -6.63
CA PHE A 226 -16.32 -21.59 -6.46
C PHE A 226 -15.87 -23.02 -6.73
N ARG A 227 -16.68 -24.02 -6.33
CA ARG A 227 -16.38 -25.46 -6.58
C ARG A 227 -16.13 -25.78 -8.05
N GLY A 228 -16.80 -25.07 -8.96
CA GLY A 228 -16.67 -25.28 -10.41
C GLY A 228 -15.50 -24.53 -11.05
N THR A 229 -14.72 -23.77 -10.28
CA THR A 229 -13.66 -22.92 -10.83
C THR A 229 -12.31 -23.63 -10.85
N ARG A 230 -11.40 -23.10 -11.69
CA ARG A 230 -10.02 -23.59 -11.78
C ARG A 230 -9.25 -23.32 -10.50
N GLU A 231 -9.56 -22.24 -9.83
CA GLU A 231 -8.96 -21.83 -8.56
C GLU A 231 -9.25 -22.84 -7.46
N TYR A 232 -10.49 -23.34 -7.35
CA TYR A 232 -10.82 -24.43 -6.43
C TYR A 232 -10.09 -25.72 -6.79
N LYS A 233 -10.14 -26.13 -8.07
CA LYS A 233 -9.47 -27.36 -8.55
C LYS A 233 -7.98 -27.32 -8.19
N LEU A 234 -7.31 -26.21 -8.48
CA LEU A 234 -5.90 -26.00 -8.13
C LEU A 234 -5.64 -26.23 -6.64
N LEU A 235 -6.40 -25.57 -5.76
CA LEU A 235 -6.19 -25.69 -4.31
C LEU A 235 -6.44 -27.12 -3.80
N ALA A 236 -7.48 -27.79 -4.29
CA ALA A 236 -7.82 -29.16 -3.91
C ALA A 236 -6.75 -30.15 -4.38
N ASP A 237 -6.31 -30.04 -5.63
CA ASP A 237 -5.30 -30.92 -6.21
C ASP A 237 -3.93 -30.72 -5.55
N LEU A 238 -3.57 -29.47 -5.21
CA LEU A 238 -2.34 -29.18 -4.43
C LEU A 238 -2.45 -29.70 -3.00
N ALA A 239 -3.60 -29.56 -2.33
CA ALA A 239 -3.80 -30.11 -0.99
C ALA A 239 -3.65 -31.64 -0.97
N ALA A 240 -4.20 -32.34 -1.98
CA ALA A 240 -4.03 -33.77 -2.14
C ALA A 240 -2.57 -34.16 -2.42
N ALA A 241 -1.85 -33.40 -3.24
CA ALA A 241 -0.42 -33.64 -3.49
C ALA A 241 0.44 -33.42 -2.24
N ILE A 242 0.06 -32.49 -1.35
CA ILE A 242 0.74 -32.29 -0.06
C ILE A 242 0.45 -33.46 0.89
N ASP A 243 -0.79 -33.97 0.92
CA ASP A 243 -1.20 -35.10 1.76
C ASP A 243 -0.54 -36.42 1.35
N GLU A 244 -0.35 -36.62 0.04
CA GLU A 244 0.34 -37.76 -0.55
C GLU A 244 1.87 -37.59 -0.60
N GLU A 245 2.39 -36.43 -0.15
CA GLU A 245 3.80 -36.03 -0.22
C GLU A 245 4.43 -36.11 -1.63
N ASP A 246 3.61 -36.05 -2.68
CA ASP A 246 4.02 -36.22 -4.07
C ASP A 246 4.41 -34.88 -4.74
N VAL A 247 5.72 -34.63 -4.78
CA VAL A 247 6.30 -33.42 -5.40
C VAL A 247 6.12 -33.39 -6.92
N ALA A 248 6.04 -34.55 -7.58
CA ALA A 248 5.84 -34.64 -9.01
C ALA A 248 4.41 -34.22 -9.38
N LYS A 249 3.41 -34.78 -8.70
CA LYS A 249 2.00 -34.40 -8.81
C LYS A 249 1.80 -32.92 -8.49
N PHE A 250 2.40 -32.41 -7.41
CA PHE A 250 2.35 -30.99 -7.08
C PHE A 250 2.85 -30.12 -8.25
N THR A 251 3.98 -30.51 -8.84
CA THR A 251 4.59 -29.78 -9.96
C THR A 251 3.73 -29.83 -11.22
N ASP A 252 3.10 -30.96 -11.52
CA ASP A 252 2.28 -31.14 -12.72
C ASP A 252 0.94 -30.39 -12.62
N VAL A 253 0.33 -30.36 -11.43
CA VAL A 253 -0.85 -29.52 -11.14
C VAL A 253 -0.55 -28.05 -11.40
N LEU A 254 0.61 -27.55 -10.95
CA LEU A 254 1.03 -26.17 -11.21
C LEU A 254 1.24 -25.89 -12.70
N LYS A 255 1.86 -26.80 -13.45
CA LYS A 255 2.06 -26.64 -14.90
C LYS A 255 0.73 -26.60 -15.65
N GLU A 256 -0.22 -27.49 -15.31
CA GLU A 256 -1.55 -27.52 -15.92
C GLU A 256 -2.24 -26.17 -15.71
N PHE A 257 -2.24 -25.67 -14.47
CA PHE A 257 -2.86 -24.39 -14.15
C PHE A 257 -2.18 -23.20 -14.85
N ASP A 258 -0.84 -23.11 -14.80
CA ASP A 258 -0.06 -22.01 -15.36
C ASP A 258 -0.20 -21.90 -16.89
N SER A 259 -0.32 -23.03 -17.58
CA SER A 259 -0.55 -23.07 -19.04
C SER A 259 -1.88 -22.40 -19.45
N MET A 260 -2.82 -22.33 -18.52
CA MET A 260 -4.18 -21.86 -18.72
C MET A 260 -4.45 -20.50 -18.07
N THR A 261 -3.75 -20.20 -16.97
CA THR A 261 -3.88 -18.99 -16.17
C THR A 261 -2.51 -18.70 -15.57
N PRO A 262 -1.74 -17.79 -16.20
CA PRO A 262 -0.38 -17.51 -15.77
C PRO A 262 -0.30 -17.10 -14.30
N LEU A 263 0.60 -17.76 -13.55
CA LEU A 263 0.88 -17.44 -12.16
C LEU A 263 1.74 -16.17 -12.09
N ASP A 264 1.28 -15.18 -11.32
CA ASP A 264 2.10 -14.01 -11.04
C ASP A 264 3.28 -14.36 -10.10
N GLY A 265 4.27 -13.45 -10.02
CA GLY A 265 5.47 -13.66 -9.22
C GLY A 265 5.20 -13.88 -7.73
N TRP A 266 4.12 -13.33 -7.18
CA TRP A 266 3.76 -13.52 -5.78
C TRP A 266 3.26 -14.95 -5.54
N LYS A 267 2.34 -15.45 -6.38
CA LYS A 267 1.85 -16.84 -6.29
C LYS A 267 2.98 -17.83 -6.48
N THR A 268 3.83 -17.61 -7.49
CA THR A 268 4.98 -18.46 -7.78
C THR A 268 5.92 -18.53 -6.58
N THR A 269 6.22 -17.40 -5.93
CA THR A 269 7.08 -17.38 -4.74
C THR A 269 6.51 -18.23 -3.60
N LEU A 270 5.22 -18.07 -3.29
CA LEU A 270 4.58 -18.82 -2.21
C LEU A 270 4.46 -20.32 -2.52
N LEU A 271 4.06 -20.66 -3.74
CA LEU A 271 3.93 -22.06 -4.17
C LEU A 271 5.28 -22.77 -4.24
N LEU A 272 6.37 -22.05 -4.55
CA LEU A 272 7.73 -22.59 -4.44
C LEU A 272 8.11 -22.90 -3.00
N ARG A 273 7.72 -22.06 -2.03
CA ARG A 273 7.92 -22.36 -0.60
C ARG A 273 7.17 -23.63 -0.19
N VAL A 274 5.92 -23.77 -0.61
CA VAL A 274 5.12 -25.00 -0.36
C VAL A 274 5.82 -26.22 -0.95
N LYS A 275 6.22 -26.15 -2.23
CA LYS A 275 6.92 -27.25 -2.90
C LYS A 275 8.20 -27.67 -2.16
N GLN A 276 8.99 -26.69 -1.70
CA GLN A 276 10.20 -26.97 -0.93
C GLN A 276 9.90 -27.67 0.39
N ALA A 277 8.80 -27.30 1.07
CA ALA A 277 8.36 -27.95 2.30
C ALA A 277 7.90 -29.40 2.05
N VAL A 278 7.15 -29.67 0.96
CA VAL A 278 6.76 -31.05 0.60
C VAL A 278 7.99 -31.90 0.28
N LYS A 279 8.92 -31.37 -0.52
CA LYS A 279 10.16 -32.08 -0.87
C LYS A 279 11.02 -32.42 0.35
N ALA A 280 11.02 -31.56 1.37
CA ALA A 280 11.77 -31.85 2.59
C ALA A 280 11.19 -33.07 3.33
N LYS A 281 9.86 -33.22 3.36
CA LYS A 281 9.18 -34.36 3.99
C LYS A 281 9.38 -35.66 3.22
N GLU A 282 9.22 -35.62 1.89
CA GLU A 282 9.44 -36.77 1.00
C GLU A 282 10.84 -37.39 1.20
N LEU A 283 11.87 -36.55 1.33
CA LEU A 283 13.24 -37.01 1.59
C LEU A 283 13.44 -37.57 3.01
N GLU A 284 12.74 -37.03 4.00
CA GLU A 284 12.79 -37.55 5.38
C GLU A 284 12.15 -38.94 5.47
N GLU A 285 11.07 -39.20 4.73
CA GLU A 285 10.46 -40.55 4.66
C GLU A 285 11.36 -41.55 3.92
N ASP A 286 11.94 -41.16 2.78
CA ASP A 286 12.86 -42.01 2.00
C ASP A 286 14.11 -42.43 2.82
N ASP A 287 14.67 -41.52 3.64
CA ASP A 287 15.83 -41.81 4.50
C ASP A 287 15.48 -42.74 5.70
N LEU A 288 14.19 -42.89 6.03
CA LEU A 288 13.71 -43.74 7.13
C LEU A 288 13.27 -45.16 6.69
N THR A 289 13.18 -45.41 5.37
CA THR A 289 12.78 -46.70 4.77
C THR A 289 13.93 -47.53 4.21
#